data_AF-A0A062VCM4-F1
#
_entry.id   AF-A0A062VCM4-F1
#
_cell.length_a   1.000
_cell.length_b   1.000
_cell.length_c   1.000
_cell.angle_alpha   90.00
_cell.angle_beta   90.00
_cell.angle_gamma   90.00
#
_symmetry.space_group_name_H-M   'P 1'
#
loop_
_entity.id
_entity.type
_entity.pdbx_description
1 polymer ?
#
loop_
_entity_poly.entity_id
_entity_poly.type
_entity_poly.pdbx_seq_one_letter_code
_entity_poly.pdbx_strand_id
1 'polypeptide(L)' 'MGLPATKRYLIELLHKHKLTYEQVSEYSGVGSERIKAIKKGEEPTDEERLRIRNVAYSLSQLRQKDTGETMD' A
#
# COMPACT_ATOMS: atom_id res chain seq x y z
N MET A 1 18.45 9.42 4.53
CA MET A 1 17.39 8.80 5.35
C MET A 1 16.43 8.06 4.41
N GLY A 2 16.12 6.79 4.68
CA GLY A 2 15.23 6.00 3.83
C GLY A 2 13.78 6.48 3.89
N LEU A 3 13.00 6.24 2.83
CA LEU A 3 11.57 6.56 2.82
C LEU A 3 10.84 5.78 3.93
N PRO A 4 9.91 6.41 4.68
CA PRO A 4 9.08 5.70 5.65
C PRO A 4 8.39 4.49 5.02
N ALA A 5 8.30 3.37 5.75
CA ALA A 5 7.79 2.10 5.23
C ALA A 5 6.39 2.25 4.60
N THR A 6 5.48 2.98 5.25
CA THR A 6 4.13 3.22 4.72
C THR A 6 4.14 3.95 3.37
N LYS A 7 5.06 4.90 3.18
CA LYS A 7 5.19 5.62 1.91
C LYS A 7 5.68 4.70 0.79
N ARG A 8 6.50 3.69 1.12
CA ARG A 8 6.89 2.63 0.16
C ARG A 8 5.71 1.74 -0.22
N TYR A 9 4.89 1.32 0.73
CA TYR A 9 3.68 0.54 0.45
C TYR A 9 2.71 1.31 -0.46
N LEU A 10 2.48 2.59 -0.19
CA LEU A 10 1.63 3.40 -1.07
C LEU A 10 2.21 3.60 -2.47
N ILE A 11 3.55 3.72 -2.61
CA ILE A 11 4.18 3.74 -3.93
C ILE A 11 3.97 2.41 -4.65
N GLU A 12 4.13 1.27 -3.97
CA GLU A 12 3.88 -0.04 -4.57
C GLU A 12 2.42 -0.16 -5.04
N LEU A 13 1.46 0.17 -4.19
CA LEU A 13 0.03 0.11 -4.53
C LEU A 13 -0.33 1.02 -5.73
N LEU A 14 0.09 2.28 -5.70
CA LEU A 14 -0.31 3.27 -6.70
C LEU A 14 0.50 3.14 -8.00
N HIS A 15 1.79 2.84 -7.92
CA HIS A 15 2.67 2.90 -9.09
C HIS A 15 2.97 1.53 -9.68
N LYS A 16 3.05 0.46 -8.87
CA LYS A 16 3.31 -0.90 -9.35
C LYS A 16 2.01 -1.64 -9.64
N HIS A 17 1.06 -1.59 -8.72
CA HIS A 17 -0.27 -2.21 -8.90
C HIS A 17 -1.29 -1.29 -9.61
N LYS A 18 -0.89 -0.05 -9.93
CA LYS A 18 -1.71 0.92 -10.68
C LYS A 18 -3.09 1.19 -10.05
N LEU A 19 -3.21 1.04 -8.74
CA LEU A 19 -4.45 1.38 -8.04
C LEU A 19 -4.66 2.89 -7.99
N THR A 20 -5.92 3.32 -7.97
CA THR A 20 -6.30 4.69 -7.63
C THR A 20 -6.33 4.89 -6.11
N TYR A 21 -6.38 6.15 -5.65
CA TYR A 21 -6.53 6.46 -4.22
C TYR A 21 -7.84 5.91 -3.65
N GLU A 22 -8.89 5.91 -4.45
CA GLU A 22 -10.22 5.39 -4.12
C GLU A 22 -10.19 3.87 -3.96
N GLN A 23 -9.51 3.14 -4.83
CA GLN A 23 -9.33 1.69 -4.70
C GLN A 23 -8.50 1.31 -3.47
N VAL A 24 -7.41 2.04 -3.20
CA VAL A 24 -6.64 1.84 -1.96
C VAL A 24 -7.51 2.15 -0.73
N SER A 25 -8.38 3.16 -0.82
CA SER A 25 -9.32 3.51 0.26
C SER A 25 -10.31 2.40 0.53
N GLU A 26 -10.90 1.84 -0.52
CA GLU A 26 -11.84 0.73 -0.43
C GLU A 26 -11.19 -0.51 0.19
N TYR A 27 -10.00 -0.91 -0.28
CA TYR A 27 -9.33 -2.12 0.20
C TYR A 27 -8.75 -1.99 1.61
N SER A 28 -8.26 -0.80 1.98
CA SER A 28 -7.65 -0.58 3.31
C SER A 28 -8.65 -0.11 4.36
N GLY A 29 -9.82 0.38 3.95
CA GLY A 29 -10.75 1.08 4.85
C GLY A 29 -10.18 2.40 5.42
N VAL A 30 -9.10 2.94 4.84
CA VAL A 30 -8.54 4.26 5.18
C VAL A 30 -9.05 5.26 4.16
N GLY A 31 -9.64 6.38 4.58
CA GLY A 31 -10.23 7.35 3.64
C GLY A 31 -9.26 7.85 2.56
N SER A 32 -9.74 8.07 1.35
CA SER A 32 -8.92 8.49 0.19
C SER A 32 -8.13 9.78 0.44
N GLU A 33 -8.75 10.79 1.07
CA GLU A 33 -8.07 12.02 1.47
C GLU A 33 -6.96 11.75 2.48
N ARG A 34 -7.17 10.80 3.40
CA ARG A 34 -6.15 10.39 4.36
C ARG A 34 -4.98 9.68 3.69
N ILE A 35 -5.24 8.84 2.69
CA ILE A 35 -4.18 8.20 1.89
C ILE A 35 -3.36 9.25 1.14
N LYS A 36 -4.00 10.28 0.56
CA LYS A 36 -3.29 11.38 -0.11
C LYS A 36 -2.39 12.14 0.87
N ALA A 37 -2.89 12.44 2.07
CA ALA A 37 -2.13 13.09 3.14
C ALA A 37 -0.87 12.28 3.54
N ILE A 38 -1.03 10.99 3.79
CA ILE A 38 0.09 10.08 4.13
C ILE A 38 1.10 10.00 2.96
N LYS A 39 0.61 9.93 1.71
CA LYS A 39 1.49 9.93 0.53
C LYS A 39 2.33 11.20 0.42
N LYS A 40 1.74 12.36 0.77
CA LYS A 40 2.43 13.67 0.78
C LYS A 40 3.46 13.77 1.90
N GLY A 41 3.23 13.10 3.03
CA GLY A 41 4.24 12.95 4.09
C GLY A 41 3.72 13.08 5.52
N GLU A 42 2.40 13.13 5.71
CA GLU A 42 1.84 13.06 7.06
C GLU A 42 2.09 11.70 7.68
N GLU A 43 2.36 11.68 8.99
CA GLU A 43 2.60 10.44 9.72
C GLU A 43 1.27 9.66 9.86
N PRO A 44 1.22 8.40 9.43
CA PRO A 44 0.06 7.55 9.64
C PRO A 44 -0.02 7.08 11.10
N THR A 45 -1.22 6.81 11.57
CA THR A 45 -1.40 6.05 12.82
C THR A 45 -0.92 4.60 12.64
N ASP A 46 -0.72 3.89 13.75
CA ASP A 46 -0.35 2.47 13.70
C ASP A 46 -1.39 1.61 12.99
N GLU A 47 -2.67 1.93 13.17
CA GLU A 47 -3.77 1.24 12.50
C GLU A 47 -3.77 1.50 10.98
N GLU A 48 -3.59 2.75 10.55
CA GLU A 48 -3.48 3.11 9.14
C GLU A 48 -2.28 2.41 8.49
N ARG A 49 -1.14 2.40 9.17
CA ARG A 49 0.08 1.71 8.73
C ARG A 49 -0.18 0.22 8.55
N LEU A 50 -0.85 -0.43 9.49
CA LEU A 50 -1.18 -1.85 9.42
C LEU A 50 -2.12 -2.17 8.25
N ARG A 51 -3.22 -1.41 8.11
CA ARG A 51 -4.21 -1.59 7.04
C ARG A 51 -3.59 -1.43 5.66
N ILE A 52 -2.80 -0.38 5.44
CA ILE A 52 -2.11 -0.13 4.16
C ILE A 52 -1.09 -1.22 3.85
N ARG A 53 -0.31 -1.67 4.85
CA ARG A 53 0.65 -2.77 4.70
C ARG A 53 -0.03 -4.05 4.25
N ASN A 54 -1.17 -4.39 4.84
CA ASN A 54 -1.89 -5.63 4.53
C ASN A 54 -2.34 -5.66 3.07
N VAL A 55 -2.89 -4.56 2.54
CA VAL A 55 -3.28 -4.46 1.12
C VAL A 55 -2.07 -4.66 0.19
N ALA A 56 -0.94 -4.00 0.50
CA ALA A 56 0.28 -4.14 -0.29
C ALA A 56 0.81 -5.58 -0.28
N TYR A 57 0.80 -6.24 0.88
CA TYR A 57 1.25 -7.61 1.01
C TYR A 57 0.34 -8.60 0.25
N SER A 58 -0.98 -8.49 0.40
CA SER A 58 -1.95 -9.34 -0.31
C SER A 58 -1.80 -9.26 -1.82
N LEU A 59 -1.63 -8.05 -2.38
CA LEU A 59 -1.46 -7.89 -3.82
C LEU A 59 -0.10 -8.37 -4.32
N SER A 60 0.96 -8.24 -3.51
CA SER A 60 2.28 -8.78 -3.88
C SER A 60 2.28 -10.31 -3.89
N GLN A 61 1.58 -10.95 -2.94
CA GLN A 61 1.40 -12.40 -2.89
C GLN A 61 0.58 -12.95 -4.06
N LEU A 62 -0.53 -12.29 -4.42
CA LEU A 62 -1.31 -12.66 -5.62
C LEU A 62 -0.45 -12.63 -6.88
N ARG A 63 0.38 -11.60 -7.02
CA ARG A 63 1.30 -11.48 -8.15
C ARG A 63 2.32 -12.62 -8.20
N GLN A 64 2.90 -13.02 -7.06
CA GLN A 64 3.84 -14.16 -7.00
C GLN A 64 3.16 -15.47 -7.41
N LYS A 65 1.91 -15.68 -6.97
CA LYS A 65 1.13 -16.85 -7.35
C LYS A 65 0.83 -16.90 -8.85
N ASP A 66 0.53 -15.75 -9.45
CA ASP A 66 0.24 -15.64 -10.89
C ASP A 66 1.51 -15.74 -11.77
N THR A 67 2.68 -15.35 -11.25
CA THR A 67 3.95 -15.44 -11.99
C THR A 67 4.75 -16.72 -11.75
N GLY A 68 4.37 -17.56 -10.76
CA GLY A 68 5.04 -18.83 -10.47
C GLY A 68 6.46 -18.71 -9.91
N GLU A 69 6.95 -17.50 -9.63
CA GLU A 69 8.26 -17.29 -8.99
C GLU A 69 8.11 -17.38 -7.47
N THR A 70 8.23 -18.59 -6.94
CA THR A 70 8.59 -18.82 -5.55
C THR A 70 9.95 -18.19 -5.29
N MET A 71 10.01 -17.17 -4.43
CA MET A 71 11.28 -16.73 -3.86
C MET A 71 11.72 -17.76 -2.83
N ASP A 72 12.71 -18.57 -3.19
CA ASP A 72 13.56 -19.35 -2.28
C ASP A 72 14.34 -18.43 -1.30
#